data_AF-A0A4S4FYK7-F1
#
_entry.id   AF-A0A4S4FYK7-F1
#
_cell.length_a   1.000
_cell.length_b   1.000
_cell.length_c   1.000
_cell.angle_alpha   90.00
_cell.angle_beta   90.00
_cell.angle_gamma   90.00
#
_symmetry.space_group_name_H-M   'P 1'
#
loop_
_entity.id
_entity.type
_entity.pdbx_description
1 polymer ?
#
loop_
_entity_poly.entity_id
_entity_poly.type
_entity_poly.pdbx_seq_one_letter_code
_entity_poly.pdbx_strand_id
1 'polypeptide(L)'
;MSLAGTSDAIELTERAQAGDEAARLAWDAMIYQIGKCIGSMAVVLEGKVDGILLGGGMVHSDDLVARLRTACEWIAPVTAYPGEFEMEAMAAGARRVLEGSEEPRRYTGEPVWEPPVCFAD
;
A
#
# COMPACT_ATOMS: atom_id res chain seq x y z
N MET A 1 -16.13 9.96 7.79
CA MET A 1 -17.35 9.13 7.86
C MET A 1 -17.01 7.78 7.24
N SER A 2 -17.23 6.66 7.95
CA SER A 2 -16.97 5.31 7.41
C SER A 2 -18.18 4.84 6.58
N LEU A 3 -17.93 4.16 5.46
CA LEU A 3 -18.97 3.64 4.55
C LEU A 3 -19.87 2.57 5.18
N ALA A 4 -19.35 1.81 6.15
CA ALA A 4 -20.06 0.73 6.82
C ALA A 4 -20.12 0.91 8.37
N GLY A 5 -19.67 2.06 8.87
CA GLY A 5 -19.69 2.39 10.30
C GLY A 5 -18.56 1.78 11.13
N THR A 6 -17.62 1.05 10.50
CA THR A 6 -16.43 0.49 11.15
C THR A 6 -15.16 0.79 10.34
N SER A 7 -14.01 0.73 10.98
CA SER A 7 -12.68 0.76 10.34
C SER A 7 -11.94 -0.57 10.51
N ASP A 8 -12.52 -1.53 11.22
CA ASP A 8 -11.95 -2.86 11.39
C ASP A 8 -12.25 -3.71 10.16
N ALA A 9 -11.19 -4.10 9.44
CA ALA A 9 -11.31 -4.94 8.26
C ALA A 9 -11.86 -6.34 8.58
N ILE A 10 -11.55 -6.88 9.77
CA ILE A 10 -12.04 -8.19 10.21
C ILE A 10 -13.55 -8.11 10.39
N GLU A 11 -14.03 -7.19 11.22
CA GLU A 11 -15.46 -6.96 11.45
C GLU A 11 -16.21 -6.72 10.11
N LEU A 12 -15.63 -5.90 9.23
CA LEU A 12 -16.23 -5.59 7.93
C LEU A 12 -16.40 -6.84 7.07
N THR A 13 -15.38 -7.69 6.98
CA THR A 13 -15.43 -8.92 6.18
C THR A 13 -16.37 -9.97 6.79
N GLU A 14 -16.43 -10.08 8.12
CA GLU A 14 -17.38 -10.95 8.81
C GLU A 14 -18.84 -10.54 8.54
N ARG A 15 -19.13 -9.24 8.61
CA ARG A 15 -20.46 -8.70 8.26
C ARG A 15 -20.82 -8.98 6.81
N ALA A 16 -19.88 -8.78 5.89
CA ALA A 16 -20.09 -9.08 4.48
C ALA A 16 -20.40 -10.56 4.25
N GLN A 17 -19.69 -11.47 4.93
CA GLN A 17 -19.95 -12.93 4.88
C GLN A 17 -21.31 -13.30 5.48
N ALA A 18 -21.76 -12.57 6.51
CA ALA A 18 -23.08 -12.74 7.11
C ALA A 18 -24.24 -12.16 6.25
N GLY A 19 -23.94 -11.56 5.10
CA GLY A 19 -24.94 -11.05 4.14
C GLY A 19 -25.21 -9.55 4.26
N ASP A 20 -24.42 -8.78 5.01
CA ASP A 20 -24.51 -7.32 5.03
C ASP A 20 -24.03 -6.74 3.68
N GLU A 21 -24.98 -6.28 2.87
CA GLU A 21 -24.71 -5.72 1.54
C GLU A 21 -23.86 -4.44 1.57
N ALA A 22 -24.02 -3.61 2.60
CA ALA A 22 -23.26 -2.36 2.72
C ALA A 22 -21.81 -2.66 3.08
N ALA A 23 -21.58 -3.62 3.98
CA ALA A 23 -20.23 -4.09 4.33
C ALA A 23 -19.54 -4.71 3.11
N ARG A 24 -20.25 -5.58 2.37
CA ARG A 24 -19.73 -6.18 1.13
C ARG A 24 -19.37 -5.12 0.10
N LEU A 25 -20.25 -4.15 -0.14
CA LEU A 25 -20.00 -3.07 -1.09
C LEU A 25 -18.79 -2.22 -0.68
N ALA A 26 -18.65 -1.91 0.61
CA ALA A 26 -17.50 -1.15 1.12
C ALA A 26 -16.19 -1.91 0.92
N TRP A 27 -16.16 -3.21 1.22
CA TRP A 27 -15.00 -4.08 1.01
C TRP A 27 -14.63 -4.20 -0.47
N ASP A 28 -15.62 -4.45 -1.32
CA ASP A 28 -15.46 -4.53 -2.78
C ASP A 28 -14.92 -3.23 -3.37
N ALA A 29 -15.47 -2.09 -2.93
CA ALA A 29 -15.05 -0.77 -3.37
C ALA A 29 -13.61 -0.48 -2.95
N MET A 30 -13.19 -0.87 -1.75
CA MET A 30 -11.82 -0.69 -1.29
C MET A 30 -10.83 -1.48 -2.17
N ILE A 31 -11.09 -2.77 -2.40
CA ILE A 31 -10.24 -3.61 -3.25
C ILE A 31 -10.17 -3.04 -4.67
N TYR A 32 -11.30 -2.58 -5.21
CA TYR A 32 -11.35 -1.94 -6.53
C TYR A 32 -10.50 -0.68 -6.62
N GLN A 33 -10.54 0.19 -5.60
CA GLN A 33 -9.72 1.41 -5.58
C GLN A 33 -8.23 1.08 -5.43
N ILE A 34 -7.86 0.07 -4.63
CA ILE A 34 -6.47 -0.37 -4.53
C ILE A 34 -5.98 -0.85 -5.90
N GLY A 35 -6.75 -1.68 -6.61
CA GLY A 35 -6.41 -2.12 -7.97
C GLY A 35 -6.27 -0.96 -8.96
N LYS A 36 -7.15 0.05 -8.89
CA LYS A 36 -7.01 1.27 -9.70
C LYS A 36 -5.75 2.06 -9.39
N CYS A 37 -5.37 2.18 -8.12
CA CYS A 37 -4.13 2.86 -7.73
C CYS A 37 -2.89 2.09 -8.24
N ILE A 38 -2.91 0.76 -8.18
CA ILE A 38 -1.84 -0.06 -8.79
C ILE A 38 -1.77 0.20 -10.29
N GLY A 39 -2.91 0.15 -10.98
CA GLY A 39 -2.98 0.42 -12.42
C GLY A 39 -2.53 1.82 -12.82
N SER A 40 -2.79 2.85 -12.01
CA SER A 40 -2.32 4.21 -12.31
C SER A 40 -0.80 4.33 -12.20
N MET A 41 -0.17 3.62 -11.25
CA MET A 41 1.28 3.59 -11.11
C MET A 41 1.97 2.83 -12.26
N ALA A 42 1.29 1.87 -12.88
CA ALA A 42 1.81 1.22 -14.09
C ALA A 42 2.04 2.24 -15.23
N VAL A 43 1.17 3.25 -15.36
CA VAL A 43 1.35 4.33 -16.36
C VAL A 43 2.54 5.22 -16.02
N VAL A 44 2.73 5.55 -14.73
CA VAL A 44 3.88 6.34 -14.25
C VAL A 44 5.20 5.66 -14.60
N LEU A 45 5.24 4.33 -14.54
CA LEU A 45 6.40 3.51 -14.90
C LEU A 45 6.46 3.14 -16.39
N GLU A 46 5.60 3.72 -17.23
CA GLU A 46 5.50 3.40 -18.66
C GLU A 46 5.30 1.90 -18.95
N GLY A 47 4.60 1.19 -18.07
CA GLY A 47 4.37 -0.25 -18.14
C GLY A 47 5.60 -1.11 -17.82
N LYS A 48 6.75 -0.52 -17.47
CA LYS A 48 7.98 -1.24 -17.10
C LYS A 48 7.94 -1.61 -15.61
N VAL A 49 7.09 -2.58 -15.27
CA VAL A 49 6.87 -3.02 -13.90
C VAL A 49 7.46 -4.42 -13.71
N ASP A 50 8.43 -4.56 -12.81
CA ASP A 50 9.05 -5.86 -12.52
C ASP A 50 8.21 -6.73 -11.58
N GLY A 51 7.46 -6.09 -10.68
CA GLY A 51 6.65 -6.77 -9.68
C GLY A 51 5.75 -5.83 -8.91
N ILE A 52 4.67 -6.37 -8.37
CA ILE A 52 3.72 -5.67 -7.50
C ILE A 52 3.77 -6.35 -6.13
N LEU A 53 4.21 -5.61 -5.12
CA LEU A 53 4.33 -6.12 -3.76
C LEU A 53 3.17 -5.57 -2.92
N LEU A 54 2.37 -6.48 -2.36
CA LEU A 54 1.32 -6.15 -1.41
C LEU A 54 1.89 -6.28 0.01
N GLY A 55 1.92 -5.19 0.78
CA GLY A 55 2.36 -5.18 2.17
C GLY A 55 1.32 -4.59 3.14
N GLY A 56 1.63 -4.63 4.44
CA GLY A 56 0.76 -4.12 5.51
C GLY A 56 -0.18 -5.18 6.08
N GLY A 57 -0.79 -4.88 7.23
CA GLY A 57 -1.59 -5.86 8.00
C GLY A 57 -2.78 -6.46 7.23
N MET A 58 -3.41 -5.72 6.33
CA MET A 58 -4.60 -6.20 5.61
C MET A 58 -4.29 -7.27 4.55
N VAL A 59 -3.01 -7.46 4.22
CA VAL A 59 -2.53 -8.49 3.28
C VAL A 59 -2.61 -9.90 3.88
N HIS A 60 -2.91 -10.04 5.17
CA HIS A 60 -3.31 -11.32 5.76
C HIS A 60 -4.67 -11.84 5.22
N SER A 61 -5.48 -10.99 4.56
CA SER A 61 -6.73 -11.41 3.93
C SER A 61 -6.47 -12.09 2.58
N ASP A 62 -6.70 -13.40 2.51
CA ASP A 62 -6.57 -14.18 1.27
C ASP A 62 -7.52 -13.68 0.16
N ASP A 63 -8.73 -13.21 0.52
CA ASP A 63 -9.69 -12.63 -0.43
C ASP A 63 -9.11 -11.36 -1.09
N LEU A 64 -8.56 -10.45 -0.29
CA LEU A 64 -7.95 -9.23 -0.79
C LEU A 64 -6.79 -9.56 -1.74
N VAL A 65 -5.89 -10.46 -1.32
CA VAL A 65 -4.71 -10.84 -2.12
C VAL A 65 -5.14 -11.49 -3.43
N ALA A 66 -6.07 -12.44 -3.39
CA ALA A 66 -6.53 -13.15 -4.58
C ALA A 66 -7.21 -12.20 -5.59
N ARG A 67 -8.03 -11.26 -5.11
CA ARG A 67 -8.72 -10.30 -5.96
C ARG A 67 -7.78 -9.26 -6.57
N LEU A 68 -6.81 -8.77 -5.80
CA LEU A 68 -5.79 -7.86 -6.34
C LEU A 68 -4.86 -8.55 -7.32
N ARG A 69 -4.47 -9.80 -7.06
CA ARG A 69 -3.74 -10.62 -8.04
C ARG A 69 -4.53 -10.75 -9.33
N THR A 70 -5.79 -11.18 -9.26
CA THR A 70 -6.67 -11.29 -10.43
C THR A 70 -6.77 -9.98 -11.22
N ALA A 71 -6.87 -8.85 -10.52
CA ALA A 71 -7.03 -7.54 -11.14
C ALA A 71 -5.73 -6.98 -11.77
N CYS A 72 -4.55 -7.32 -11.23
CA CYS A 72 -3.31 -6.61 -11.53
C CYS A 72 -2.18 -7.48 -12.09
N GLU A 73 -2.29 -8.82 -12.06
CA GLU A 73 -1.20 -9.72 -12.47
C GLU A 73 -0.88 -9.66 -13.98
N TRP A 74 -1.80 -9.12 -14.79
CA TRP A 74 -1.51 -8.81 -16.19
C TRP A 74 -0.48 -7.68 -16.36
N ILE A 75 -0.27 -6.85 -15.33
CA ILE A 75 0.74 -5.78 -15.32
C ILE A 75 2.11 -6.38 -15.01
N ALA A 76 2.20 -7.15 -13.92
CA ALA A 76 3.42 -7.77 -13.41
C ALA A 76 3.09 -8.81 -12.32
N PRO A 77 4.02 -9.72 -11.95
CA PRO A 77 3.79 -10.68 -10.87
C PRO A 77 3.38 -10.02 -9.55
N VAL A 78 2.32 -10.54 -8.92
CA VAL A 78 1.78 -9.99 -7.65
C VAL A 78 2.14 -10.90 -6.47
N THR A 79 2.96 -10.37 -5.55
CA THR A 79 3.44 -11.10 -4.37
C THR A 79 2.99 -10.41 -3.08
N ALA A 80 2.46 -11.21 -2.15
CA ALA A 80 2.05 -10.75 -0.83
C ALA A 80 3.17 -10.93 0.19
N TYR A 81 3.44 -9.86 0.94
CA TYR A 81 4.35 -9.81 2.09
C TYR A 81 3.55 -9.31 3.30
N PRO A 82 2.76 -10.18 3.93
CA PRO A 82 1.83 -9.77 4.97
C PRO A 82 2.56 -9.30 6.23
N GLY A 83 1.98 -8.29 6.88
CA GLY A 83 2.52 -7.69 8.09
C GLY A 83 3.44 -6.51 7.83
N GLU A 84 4.15 -6.12 8.88
CA GLU A 84 5.03 -4.96 8.93
C GLU A 84 6.33 -5.36 9.62
N PHE A 85 7.46 -4.84 9.13
CA PHE A 85 8.81 -5.16 9.63
C PHE A 85 9.52 -3.89 10.09
N GLU A 86 8.77 -2.97 10.71
CA GLU A 86 9.26 -1.62 11.03
C GLU A 86 10.42 -1.65 12.03
N MET A 87 10.32 -2.44 13.09
CA MET A 87 11.36 -2.53 14.12
C MET A 87 12.65 -3.12 13.56
N GLU A 88 12.54 -4.16 12.74
CA GLU A 88 13.65 -4.79 12.04
C GLU A 88 14.26 -3.85 11.01
N ALA A 89 13.45 -3.11 10.26
CA ALA A 89 13.91 -2.13 9.27
C ALA A 89 14.65 -0.97 9.95
N MET A 90 14.13 -0.45 11.06
CA MET A 90 14.79 0.59 11.87
C MET A 90 16.13 0.10 12.44
N ALA A 91 16.14 -1.09 13.06
CA ALA A 91 17.35 -1.69 13.60
C ALA A 91 18.39 -1.95 12.50
N ALA A 92 17.96 -2.47 11.34
CA ALA A 92 18.85 -2.71 10.20
C ALA A 92 19.43 -1.40 9.64
N GLY A 93 18.62 -0.34 9.55
CA GLY A 93 19.09 0.98 9.14
C GLY A 93 20.15 1.55 10.08
N ALA A 94 19.87 1.54 11.39
CA ALA A 94 20.83 1.99 12.41
C ALA A 94 22.13 1.17 12.38
N ARG A 95 22.03 -0.15 12.23
CA ARG A 95 23.19 -1.04 12.15
C ARG A 95 24.09 -0.70 10.96
N ARG A 96 23.53 -0.48 9.76
CA ARG A 96 24.33 -0.12 8.56
C ARG A 96 25.17 1.14 8.76
N VAL A 97 24.64 2.13 9.48
CA VAL A 97 25.38 3.34 9.85
C VAL A 97 26.50 3.04 10.84
N LEU A 98 26.20 2.29 11.90
CA LEU A 98 27.19 1.93 12.92
C LEU A 98 28.33 1.05 12.37
N GLU A 99 28.05 0.25 11.34
CA GLU A 99 29.02 -0.60 10.64
C GLU A 99 29.78 0.13 9.52
N GLY A 100 29.47 1.40 9.22
CA GLY A 100 30.10 2.17 8.14
C GLY A 100 29.70 1.73 6.73
N SER A 101 28.62 0.96 6.59
CA SER A 101 28.08 0.54 5.29
C SER A 101 27.18 1.60 4.64
N GLU A 102 26.70 2.56 5.44
CA GLU A 102 25.85 3.68 5.00
C GLU A 102 26.22 4.94 5.80
N GLU A 103 26.30 6.09 5.13
CA GLU A 103 26.55 7.38 5.81
C GLU A 103 25.26 7.94 6.42
N PRO A 104 25.27 8.42 7.68
CA PRO A 104 24.09 9.01 8.29
C PRO A 104 23.70 10.31 7.57
N ARG A 105 22.43 10.45 7.22
CA ARG A 105 21.91 11.68 6.60
C ARG A 105 21.58 12.73 7.65
N ARG A 106 21.83 14.00 7.31
CA ARG A 106 21.41 15.15 8.11
C ARG A 106 20.07 15.66 7.62
N TYR A 107 19.07 15.70 8.51
CA TYR A 107 17.81 16.38 8.24
C TYR A 107 18.03 17.89 8.17
N THR A 108 17.70 18.51 7.04
CA THR A 108 17.92 19.95 6.80
C THR A 108 16.83 20.82 7.43
N GLY A 109 15.61 20.29 7.58
CA GLY A 109 14.43 21.07 7.96
C GLY A 109 13.92 21.98 6.85
N GLU A 110 14.52 21.94 5.66
CA GLU A 110 14.12 22.69 4.48
C GLU A 110 13.28 21.80 3.55
N PRO A 111 12.20 22.31 2.94
CA PRO A 111 11.43 21.56 1.95
C PRO A 111 12.32 21.08 0.80
N VAL A 112 12.21 19.81 0.44
CA VAL A 112 12.95 19.22 -0.71
C VAL A 112 12.36 19.62 -2.07
N TRP A 113 11.25 20.36 -2.05
CA TRP A 113 10.58 20.86 -3.23
C TRP A 113 10.00 22.24 -2.95
N GLU A 114 10.37 23.20 -3.79
CA GLU A 114 9.73 24.50 -3.87
C GLU A 114 8.89 24.53 -5.15
N PRO A 115 7.61 24.94 -5.08
CA PRO A 115 6.81 25.07 -6.29
C PRO A 115 7.50 26.03 -7.26
N PRO A 116 7.60 25.67 -8.56
CA PRO A 116 8.06 26.59 -9.58
C PRO A 116 7.26 27.89 -9.53
N VAL A 117 7.89 29.01 -9.91
CA VAL A 117 7.26 30.35 -9.87
C VAL A 117 5.91 30.40 -10.58
N CYS A 118 5.70 29.58 -11.63
CA CYS A 118 4.42 29.50 -12.33
C CYS A 118 3.26 28.84 -11.54
N PHE A 119 3.52 28.34 -10.33
CA PHE A 119 2.54 27.78 -9.39
C PHE A 119 2.42 28.60 -8.10
N ALA A 120 3.10 29.75 -8.00
CA ALA A 120 3.07 30.63 -6.84
C ALA A 120 2.10 31.80 -7.09
N ASP A 121 0.79 31.53 -6.97
CA ASP A 121 -0.27 32.55 -6.83
C ASP A 121 -1.08 32.28 -5.56
#